data_AF-A0A0C5VSI7-F1
#
_entry.id   AF-A0A0C5VSI7-F1
#
_cell.length_a   1.000
_cell.length_b   1.000
_cell.length_c   1.000
_cell.angle_alpha   90.00
_cell.angle_beta   90.00
_cell.angle_gamma   90.00
#
_symmetry.space_group_name_H-M   'P 1'
#
loop_
_entity.id
_entity.type
_entity.pdbx_description
1 polymer ?
#
loop_
_entity_poly.entity_id
_entity_poly.type
_entity_poly.pdbx_seq_one_letter_code
_entity_poly.pdbx_strand_id
1 'polypeptide(L)'
;MRTINRSLPALSLVALTCFSVSPVHAAERQDYDLDDDGLIEIEDLQDLNEIRNNYDTVGLFELFQGHTLYGVSTGCPESGCRGYELVADLDFDTNGNGRIDAGDRYWNEGAGWEPIGGFSPKFTAELNGNGHILRNLFMVRPREKFGALIGYAEEAYIHDLKLQADMTIGRESGALLGYIWKTRVENIAAQVTVTASGEEGPCDQVDDCRSVGGLIGIVDEGSVVSGVFMQADVSGDTWIGGVAGELAEATMTDVVARMSIQGETRLGAVVGNSRDSQYQRIMAEVNGTGVDLVGGAVGRSSNDTFEDLLVTGELKVNRKYPGYQEAGGLLGYATEGSLSRAISLVKLQKDEENEFSLGAVVGYCSVDQKYAAIYWARDLAGRTEGCGYKSTYEEPAQQHFDLVDIQCATSATNRCNGLSYEGFDQINNAEGKTLWQFGSNTEAPGMLLLGRTWADRDGDGHIDDWPTWPSEGEQPGAEKPGTDNPGNSSGGGSAGLGVLALGLVMLLRRRQG
;
A
#
# COMPACT_ATOMS: atom_id res chain seq x y z
N MET A 1 -56.12 -8.93 -67.73
CA MET A 1 -55.42 -10.08 -67.14
C MET A 1 -53.93 -9.81 -67.16
N ARG A 2 -53.37 -9.30 -66.05
CA ARG A 2 -51.93 -9.16 -65.84
C ARG A 2 -51.60 -9.90 -64.55
N THR A 3 -50.74 -10.90 -64.68
CA THR A 3 -50.27 -11.83 -63.66
C THR A 3 -49.42 -11.09 -62.63
N ILE A 4 -49.80 -11.19 -61.36
CA ILE A 4 -49.03 -10.72 -60.21
C ILE A 4 -48.21 -11.91 -59.71
N ASN A 5 -46.89 -11.89 -59.94
CA ASN A 5 -45.95 -12.79 -59.30
C ASN A 5 -45.70 -12.31 -57.86
N ARG A 6 -46.14 -13.08 -56.87
CA ARG A 6 -45.78 -12.88 -55.46
C ARG A 6 -44.54 -13.73 -55.15
N SER A 7 -43.43 -13.07 -54.88
CA SER A 7 -42.23 -13.67 -54.28
C SER A 7 -42.47 -13.91 -52.79
N LEU A 8 -42.24 -15.15 -52.32
CA LEU A 8 -42.12 -15.48 -50.90
C LEU A 8 -40.79 -14.94 -50.36
N PRO A 9 -40.72 -14.38 -49.13
CA PRO A 9 -39.44 -14.13 -48.48
C PRO A 9 -38.89 -15.45 -47.92
N ALA A 10 -37.59 -15.68 -48.15
CA ALA A 10 -36.84 -16.79 -47.59
C ALA A 10 -36.74 -16.62 -46.07
N LEU A 11 -37.13 -17.67 -45.33
CA LEU A 11 -36.92 -17.80 -43.89
C LEU A 11 -35.42 -17.95 -43.65
N SER A 12 -34.76 -16.90 -43.17
CA SER A 12 -33.34 -16.97 -42.80
C SER A 12 -33.22 -17.70 -41.46
N LEU A 13 -32.76 -18.95 -41.51
CA LEU A 13 -32.43 -19.75 -40.34
C LEU A 13 -31.17 -19.14 -39.70
N VAL A 14 -31.33 -18.31 -38.67
CA VAL A 14 -30.21 -17.85 -37.83
C VAL A 14 -29.67 -19.07 -37.10
N ALA A 15 -28.55 -19.60 -37.58
CA ALA A 15 -27.77 -20.58 -36.86
C ALA A 15 -27.22 -19.89 -35.60
N LEU A 16 -27.86 -20.12 -34.46
CA LEU A 16 -27.35 -19.75 -33.15
C LEU A 16 -26.12 -20.63 -32.90
N THR A 17 -24.94 -20.14 -33.27
CA THR A 17 -23.68 -20.73 -32.86
C THR A 17 -23.55 -20.51 -31.35
N CYS A 18 -23.97 -21.50 -30.56
CA CYS A 18 -23.50 -21.61 -29.19
C CYS A 18 -21.98 -21.71 -29.24
N PHE A 19 -21.28 -20.61 -28.96
CA PHE A 19 -19.92 -20.70 -28.49
C PHE A 19 -20.01 -21.43 -27.15
N SER A 20 -19.68 -22.71 -27.16
CA SER A 20 -19.30 -23.40 -25.95
C SER A 20 -17.97 -22.76 -25.55
N VAL A 21 -18.03 -21.84 -24.59
CA VAL A 21 -16.84 -21.50 -23.81
C VAL A 21 -16.58 -22.76 -23.00
N SER A 22 -15.72 -23.64 -23.51
CA SER A 22 -15.12 -24.65 -22.65
C SER A 22 -14.46 -23.89 -21.51
N PRO A 23 -14.73 -24.23 -20.23
CA PRO A 23 -13.93 -23.67 -19.16
C PRO A 23 -12.49 -24.01 -19.50
N VAL A 24 -11.65 -22.99 -19.68
CA VAL A 24 -10.21 -23.19 -19.80
C VAL A 24 -9.82 -23.73 -18.43
N HIS A 25 -9.76 -25.05 -18.27
CA HIS A 25 -9.12 -25.64 -17.11
C HIS A 25 -7.62 -25.47 -17.32
N ALA A 26 -6.90 -25.03 -16.29
CA ALA A 26 -5.46 -25.12 -16.25
C ALA A 26 -5.06 -26.55 -16.61
N ALA A 27 -3.93 -26.71 -17.30
CA ALA A 27 -3.41 -28.05 -17.57
C ALA A 27 -3.16 -28.72 -16.23
N GLU A 28 -3.65 -29.96 -16.05
CA GLU A 28 -3.41 -30.73 -14.84
C GLU A 28 -1.90 -30.81 -14.61
N ARG A 29 -1.44 -30.29 -13.47
CA ARG A 29 -0.04 -30.37 -13.08
C ARG A 29 0.20 -31.70 -12.38
N GLN A 30 1.33 -32.32 -12.71
CA GLN A 30 1.73 -33.55 -12.02
C GLN A 30 2.10 -33.24 -10.57
N ASP A 31 2.53 -32.01 -10.31
CA ASP A 31 3.10 -31.54 -9.08
C ASP A 31 2.73 -30.07 -8.89
N TYR A 32 2.24 -29.72 -7.70
CA TYR A 32 1.70 -28.40 -7.35
C TYR A 32 2.53 -27.72 -6.25
N ASP A 33 3.53 -28.40 -5.70
CA ASP A 33 4.53 -27.89 -4.76
C ASP A 33 5.87 -28.49 -5.21
N LEU A 34 6.47 -27.88 -6.23
CA LEU A 34 7.63 -28.34 -7.01
C LEU A 34 8.92 -28.40 -6.20
N ASP A 35 9.03 -27.62 -5.12
CA ASP A 35 10.19 -27.62 -4.23
C ASP A 35 9.94 -28.30 -2.87
N ASP A 36 8.76 -28.92 -2.71
CA ASP A 36 8.31 -29.68 -1.55
C ASP A 36 8.38 -28.87 -0.23
N ASP A 37 8.25 -27.53 -0.29
CA ASP A 37 8.41 -26.64 0.87
C ASP A 37 7.10 -26.44 1.66
N GLY A 38 5.98 -26.92 1.12
CA GLY A 38 4.65 -26.81 1.68
C GLY A 38 3.87 -25.58 1.26
N LEU A 39 4.31 -24.83 0.25
CA LEU A 39 3.58 -23.75 -0.40
C LEU A 39 3.27 -24.13 -1.85
N ILE A 40 2.00 -24.07 -2.22
CA ILE A 40 1.56 -24.46 -3.56
C ILE A 40 1.91 -23.36 -4.57
N GLU A 41 2.55 -23.70 -5.69
CA GLU A 41 2.90 -22.70 -6.70
C GLU A 41 1.66 -22.15 -7.42
N ILE A 42 1.60 -20.82 -7.48
CA ILE A 42 0.69 -20.02 -8.29
C ILE A 42 1.45 -19.56 -9.53
N GLU A 43 1.20 -20.23 -10.66
CA GLU A 43 1.90 -19.95 -11.92
C GLU A 43 1.22 -18.84 -12.74
N ASP A 44 -0.09 -18.69 -12.58
CA ASP A 44 -0.90 -17.72 -13.34
C ASP A 44 -2.10 -17.19 -12.54
N LEU A 45 -2.88 -16.28 -13.16
CA LEU A 45 -4.09 -15.74 -12.54
C LEU A 45 -5.21 -16.76 -12.38
N GLN A 46 -5.18 -17.87 -13.12
CA GLN A 46 -6.16 -18.93 -12.94
C GLN A 46 -5.92 -19.67 -11.64
N ASP A 47 -4.67 -19.98 -11.33
CA ASP A 47 -4.26 -20.54 -10.04
C ASP A 47 -4.61 -19.59 -8.89
N LEU A 48 -4.27 -18.30 -9.02
CA LEU A 48 -4.62 -17.31 -8.01
C LEU A 48 -6.13 -17.23 -7.79
N ASN A 49 -6.91 -17.27 -8.88
CA ASN A 49 -8.36 -17.26 -8.81
C ASN A 49 -8.91 -18.54 -8.18
N GLU A 50 -8.27 -19.68 -8.41
CA GLU A 50 -8.71 -21.00 -7.94
C GLU A 50 -8.61 -21.17 -6.41
N ILE A 51 -7.77 -20.38 -5.72
CA ILE A 51 -7.73 -20.34 -4.25
C ILE A 51 -9.14 -20.24 -3.65
N ARG A 52 -10.04 -19.44 -4.27
CA ARG A 52 -11.42 -19.22 -3.79
C ARG A 52 -12.30 -20.47 -3.77
N ASN A 53 -11.89 -21.53 -4.46
CA ASN A 53 -12.61 -22.79 -4.56
C ASN A 53 -12.02 -23.89 -3.65
N ASN A 54 -10.93 -23.61 -2.93
CA ASN A 54 -10.18 -24.56 -2.11
C ASN A 54 -10.30 -24.23 -0.62
N TYR A 55 -11.50 -24.39 -0.07
CA TYR A 55 -11.79 -24.17 1.35
C TYR A 55 -12.16 -25.45 2.07
N ASP A 56 -11.83 -25.48 3.36
CA ASP A 56 -12.24 -26.51 4.30
C ASP A 56 -13.31 -25.99 5.25
N THR A 57 -14.27 -26.84 5.63
CA THR A 57 -15.26 -26.51 6.66
C THR A 57 -14.73 -26.94 8.03
N VAL A 58 -14.36 -25.96 8.86
CA VAL A 58 -13.89 -26.18 10.24
C VAL A 58 -14.92 -25.60 11.22
N GLY A 59 -15.73 -26.49 11.81
CA GLY A 59 -16.81 -26.10 12.71
C GLY A 59 -17.92 -25.35 11.96
N LEU A 60 -18.09 -24.05 12.25
CA LEU A 60 -19.11 -23.19 11.63
C LEU A 60 -18.54 -22.28 10.53
N PHE A 61 -17.24 -22.36 10.24
CA PHE A 61 -16.57 -21.47 9.30
C PHE A 61 -15.99 -22.26 8.14
N GLU A 62 -15.96 -21.61 6.97
CA GLU A 62 -15.19 -22.06 5.82
C GLU A 62 -13.85 -21.31 5.82
N LEU A 63 -12.74 -22.01 5.59
CA LEU A 63 -11.39 -21.46 5.69
C LEU A 63 -10.58 -21.81 4.44
N PHE A 64 -9.91 -20.83 3.84
CA PHE A 64 -8.85 -21.10 2.87
C PHE A 64 -7.56 -21.40 3.62
N GLN A 65 -7.23 -22.69 3.76
CA GLN A 65 -6.09 -23.17 4.55
C GLN A 65 -4.84 -23.47 3.72
N GLY A 66 -4.92 -23.37 2.39
CA GLY A 66 -3.77 -23.62 1.51
C GLY A 66 -3.36 -25.09 1.42
N HIS A 67 -4.29 -26.03 1.65
CA HIS A 67 -4.00 -27.46 1.60
C HIS A 67 -3.96 -28.02 0.17
N THR A 68 -4.72 -27.44 -0.76
CA THR A 68 -4.88 -27.93 -2.13
C THR A 68 -5.09 -26.78 -3.11
N LEU A 69 -4.82 -27.04 -4.38
CA LEU A 69 -5.28 -26.22 -5.51
C LEU A 69 -5.92 -27.14 -6.56
N TYR A 70 -7.08 -26.76 -7.09
CA TYR A 70 -7.95 -27.65 -7.88
C TYR A 70 -8.29 -28.99 -7.17
N GLY A 71 -8.28 -29.00 -5.82
CA GLY A 71 -8.46 -30.21 -5.02
C GLY A 71 -7.28 -31.21 -5.06
N VAL A 72 -6.12 -30.78 -5.55
CA VAL A 72 -4.88 -31.58 -5.64
C VAL A 72 -3.81 -30.98 -4.72
N SER A 73 -2.99 -31.85 -4.12
CA SER A 73 -1.90 -31.49 -3.20
C SER A 73 -0.63 -32.31 -3.47
N THR A 74 -0.41 -32.73 -4.72
CA THR A 74 0.84 -33.41 -5.10
C THR A 74 2.01 -32.45 -4.96
N GLY A 75 3.12 -32.90 -4.40
CA GLY A 75 4.29 -32.06 -4.01
C GLY A 75 4.30 -31.73 -2.52
N CYS A 76 3.11 -31.58 -1.93
CA CYS A 76 3.01 -31.22 -0.52
C CYS A 76 3.74 -32.21 0.40
N PRO A 77 4.47 -31.73 1.43
CA PRO A 77 5.17 -32.56 2.40
C PRO A 77 4.18 -33.43 3.20
N GLU A 78 4.68 -34.40 3.96
CA GLU A 78 3.83 -35.30 4.77
C GLU A 78 2.91 -34.56 5.76
N SER A 79 3.30 -33.36 6.19
CA SER A 79 2.48 -32.48 7.05
C SER A 79 1.34 -31.77 6.31
N GLY A 80 1.30 -31.84 4.99
CA GLY A 80 0.45 -31.05 4.10
C GLY A 80 1.06 -29.70 3.74
N CYS A 81 0.56 -29.12 2.65
CA CYS A 81 0.80 -27.72 2.33
C CYS A 81 0.04 -26.82 3.31
N ARG A 82 0.49 -25.58 3.45
CA ARG A 82 -0.05 -24.58 4.40
C ARG A 82 -0.36 -23.23 3.76
N GLY A 83 -0.23 -23.13 2.44
CA GLY A 83 -0.25 -21.86 1.76
C GLY A 83 0.10 -21.96 0.29
N TYR A 84 0.38 -20.79 -0.27
CA TYR A 84 0.62 -20.59 -1.69
C TYR A 84 1.84 -19.70 -1.87
N GLU A 85 2.54 -19.88 -2.98
CA GLU A 85 3.62 -18.99 -3.37
C GLU A 85 3.57 -18.59 -4.85
N LEU A 86 3.95 -17.34 -5.14
CA LEU A 86 4.09 -16.90 -6.53
C LEU A 86 5.41 -17.39 -7.10
N VAL A 87 5.39 -17.89 -8.34
CA VAL A 87 6.61 -18.25 -9.10
C VAL A 87 6.83 -17.37 -10.33
N ALA A 88 5.91 -16.44 -10.57
CA ALA A 88 5.97 -15.49 -11.65
C ALA A 88 5.23 -14.20 -11.29
N ASP A 89 5.58 -13.13 -11.99
CA ASP A 89 4.76 -11.93 -12.02
C ASP A 89 3.41 -12.26 -12.67
N LEU A 90 2.30 -11.77 -12.08
CA LEU A 90 0.96 -11.96 -12.61
C LEU A 90 0.41 -10.63 -13.11
N ASP A 91 -0.16 -10.62 -14.32
CA ASP A 91 -0.70 -9.41 -14.96
C ASP A 91 -2.17 -9.58 -15.32
N PHE A 92 -3.01 -8.73 -14.75
CA PHE A 92 -4.46 -8.69 -14.96
C PHE A 92 -4.85 -8.13 -16.34
N ASP A 93 -3.93 -7.49 -17.08
CA ASP A 93 -4.07 -7.26 -18.54
C ASP A 93 -3.70 -8.54 -19.29
N THR A 94 -4.57 -9.54 -19.18
CA THR A 94 -4.34 -10.90 -19.68
C THR A 94 -4.19 -10.99 -21.21
N ASN A 95 -4.59 -9.96 -21.94
CA ASN A 95 -4.41 -9.88 -23.39
C ASN A 95 -3.23 -8.98 -23.82
N GLY A 96 -2.61 -8.25 -22.87
CA GLY A 96 -1.37 -7.50 -23.03
C GLY A 96 -1.50 -6.27 -23.94
N ASN A 97 -2.69 -5.67 -24.03
CA ASN A 97 -2.94 -4.53 -24.93
C ASN A 97 -2.70 -3.16 -24.26
N GLY A 98 -2.36 -3.15 -22.98
CA GLY A 98 -2.16 -1.97 -22.14
C GLY A 98 -3.46 -1.40 -21.56
N ARG A 99 -4.55 -2.17 -21.50
CA ARG A 99 -5.85 -1.76 -20.98
C ARG A 99 -6.55 -2.93 -20.31
N ILE A 100 -7.17 -2.65 -19.17
CA ILE A 100 -8.09 -3.57 -18.52
C ILE A 100 -9.48 -3.37 -19.13
N ASP A 101 -9.96 -4.34 -19.91
CA ASP A 101 -11.26 -4.29 -20.57
C ASP A 101 -11.94 -5.66 -20.76
N ALA A 102 -13.03 -5.71 -21.54
CA ALA A 102 -13.80 -6.94 -21.77
C ALA A 102 -13.03 -8.06 -22.49
N GLY A 103 -11.84 -7.78 -23.03
CA GLY A 103 -10.91 -8.77 -23.55
C GLY A 103 -10.15 -9.53 -22.46
N ASP A 104 -10.16 -9.04 -21.21
CA ASP A 104 -9.42 -9.64 -20.11
C ASP A 104 -10.21 -10.66 -19.30
N ARG A 105 -9.50 -11.70 -18.87
CA ARG A 105 -10.02 -12.60 -17.84
C ARG A 105 -10.19 -11.80 -16.54
N TYR A 106 -11.22 -12.15 -15.79
CA TYR A 106 -11.54 -11.50 -14.51
C TYR A 106 -11.94 -10.01 -14.60
N TRP A 107 -12.23 -9.49 -15.81
CA TRP A 107 -12.87 -8.17 -15.97
C TRP A 107 -14.28 -8.11 -15.35
N ASN A 108 -14.98 -9.26 -15.29
CA ASN A 108 -16.28 -9.42 -14.64
C ASN A 108 -17.30 -8.33 -15.02
N GLU A 109 -17.51 -8.13 -16.32
CA GLU A 109 -18.43 -7.12 -16.88
C GLU A 109 -18.15 -5.67 -16.40
N GLY A 110 -16.91 -5.38 -16.00
CA GLY A 110 -16.48 -4.08 -15.49
C GLY A 110 -16.40 -3.97 -13.98
N ALA A 111 -16.81 -5.01 -13.24
CA ALA A 111 -16.62 -5.07 -11.79
C ALA A 111 -15.16 -5.40 -11.40
N GLY A 112 -14.35 -5.91 -12.33
CA GLY A 112 -12.98 -6.34 -12.06
C GLY A 112 -12.92 -7.56 -11.14
N TRP A 113 -11.77 -7.77 -10.50
CA TRP A 113 -11.52 -8.91 -9.62
C TRP A 113 -12.63 -9.06 -8.57
N GLU A 114 -12.97 -10.31 -8.28
CA GLU A 114 -13.80 -10.66 -7.13
C GLU A 114 -12.85 -11.11 -6.01
N PRO A 115 -12.92 -10.51 -4.81
CA PRO A 115 -12.03 -10.82 -3.70
C PRO A 115 -11.93 -12.32 -3.40
N ILE A 116 -10.73 -12.78 -3.04
CA ILE A 116 -10.56 -14.10 -2.44
C ILE A 116 -11.09 -14.01 -1.01
N GLY A 117 -12.28 -14.57 -0.82
CA GLY A 117 -12.91 -14.66 0.49
C GLY A 117 -13.53 -13.38 1.02
N GLY A 118 -14.03 -13.53 2.23
CA GLY A 118 -14.63 -12.49 3.06
C GLY A 118 -14.78 -13.06 4.46
N PHE A 119 -15.79 -12.64 5.22
CA PHE A 119 -15.99 -13.17 6.57
C PHE A 119 -16.12 -14.71 6.64
N SER A 120 -16.69 -15.33 5.60
CA SER A 120 -16.68 -16.78 5.36
C SER A 120 -16.88 -17.06 3.86
N PRO A 121 -15.99 -17.82 3.19
CA PRO A 121 -14.71 -18.32 3.69
C PRO A 121 -13.68 -17.20 3.94
N LYS A 122 -12.89 -17.34 5.01
CA LYS A 122 -11.78 -16.42 5.35
C LYS A 122 -10.43 -17.05 5.02
N PHE A 123 -9.44 -16.22 4.71
CA PHE A 123 -8.09 -16.67 4.39
C PHE A 123 -7.26 -16.92 5.65
N THR A 124 -6.77 -18.13 5.86
CA THR A 124 -6.01 -18.52 7.07
C THR A 124 -4.72 -19.26 6.71
N ALA A 125 -4.14 -18.93 5.56
CA ALA A 125 -2.99 -19.61 4.99
C ALA A 125 -1.79 -18.65 4.85
N GLU A 126 -0.65 -19.19 4.42
CA GLU A 126 0.50 -18.40 3.97
C GLU A 126 0.33 -17.99 2.49
N LEU A 127 0.68 -16.76 2.15
CA LEU A 127 0.86 -16.28 0.78
C LEU A 127 2.22 -15.60 0.67
N ASN A 128 3.18 -16.31 0.06
CA ASN A 128 4.52 -15.80 -0.20
C ASN A 128 4.60 -15.27 -1.64
N GLY A 129 4.94 -14.00 -1.82
CA GLY A 129 5.11 -13.43 -3.15
C GLY A 129 6.44 -13.73 -3.82
N ASN A 130 7.45 -14.22 -3.10
CA ASN A 130 8.82 -14.43 -3.61
C ASN A 130 9.43 -13.21 -4.34
N GLY A 131 8.98 -12.00 -3.99
CA GLY A 131 9.34 -10.73 -4.61
C GLY A 131 8.64 -10.43 -5.95
N HIS A 132 7.73 -11.30 -6.41
CA HIS A 132 6.94 -11.12 -7.61
C HIS A 132 5.88 -10.04 -7.46
N ILE A 133 5.42 -9.53 -8.60
CA ILE A 133 4.40 -8.48 -8.67
C ILE A 133 3.07 -8.99 -9.19
N LEU A 134 2.01 -8.54 -8.52
CA LEU A 134 0.64 -8.56 -9.01
C LEU A 134 0.36 -7.21 -9.70
N ARG A 135 0.28 -7.21 -11.03
CA ARG A 135 0.15 -6.01 -11.87
C ARG A 135 -1.29 -5.78 -12.30
N ASN A 136 -1.67 -4.50 -12.36
CA ASN A 136 -2.94 -4.05 -12.91
C ASN A 136 -4.18 -4.67 -12.24
N LEU A 137 -4.11 -5.00 -10.95
CA LEU A 137 -5.28 -5.44 -10.20
C LEU A 137 -6.35 -4.34 -10.29
N PHE A 138 -7.54 -4.70 -10.78
CA PHE A 138 -8.63 -3.76 -11.01
C PHE A 138 -9.90 -4.22 -10.31
N MET A 139 -10.60 -3.30 -9.67
CA MET A 139 -11.88 -3.58 -9.01
C MET A 139 -12.81 -2.37 -9.00
N VAL A 140 -14.10 -2.57 -9.30
CA VAL A 140 -15.15 -1.55 -9.18
C VAL A 140 -16.34 -2.13 -8.43
N ARG A 141 -16.29 -2.03 -7.10
CA ARG A 141 -17.26 -2.56 -6.14
C ARG A 141 -17.54 -1.55 -5.00
N PRO A 142 -18.03 -0.33 -5.28
CA PRO A 142 -18.18 0.75 -4.29
C PRO A 142 -19.18 0.48 -3.15
N ARG A 143 -20.01 -0.55 -3.25
CA ARG A 143 -21.04 -0.83 -2.21
C ARG A 143 -20.76 -2.10 -1.42
N GLU A 144 -19.66 -2.77 -1.73
CA GLU A 144 -19.30 -4.03 -1.11
C GLU A 144 -18.30 -3.78 0.01
N LYS A 145 -18.36 -4.62 1.05
CA LYS A 145 -17.34 -4.67 2.09
C LYS A 145 -16.19 -5.52 1.57
N PHE A 146 -15.00 -5.37 2.15
CA PHE A 146 -13.85 -6.24 1.85
C PHE A 146 -13.41 -6.21 0.38
N GLY A 147 -13.53 -5.05 -0.27
CA GLY A 147 -12.98 -4.84 -1.61
C GLY A 147 -11.47 -4.87 -1.56
N ALA A 148 -10.86 -5.98 -1.97
CA ALA A 148 -9.43 -6.25 -1.91
C ALA A 148 -9.05 -7.46 -2.76
N LEU A 149 -7.75 -7.71 -2.98
CA LEU A 149 -7.30 -9.01 -3.52
C LEU A 149 -7.82 -10.16 -2.63
N ILE A 150 -7.60 -10.05 -1.31
CA ILE A 150 -8.08 -10.97 -0.28
C ILE A 150 -9.02 -10.21 0.65
N GLY A 151 -10.29 -10.63 0.75
CA GLY A 151 -11.30 -9.87 1.47
C GLY A 151 -11.09 -9.84 2.98
N TYR A 152 -10.84 -11.01 3.58
CA TYR A 152 -10.66 -11.15 5.02
C TYR A 152 -9.60 -12.21 5.32
N ALA A 153 -8.62 -11.87 6.15
CA ALA A 153 -7.58 -12.79 6.59
C ALA A 153 -7.53 -12.91 8.12
N GLU A 154 -7.32 -14.13 8.60
CA GLU A 154 -7.28 -14.47 10.02
C GLU A 154 -6.17 -15.47 10.28
N GLU A 155 -5.30 -15.16 11.24
CA GLU A 155 -4.13 -16.01 11.57
C GLU A 155 -3.28 -16.35 10.33
N ALA A 156 -3.29 -15.47 9.33
CA ALA A 156 -2.62 -15.64 8.05
C ALA A 156 -1.21 -15.01 8.06
N TYR A 157 -0.42 -15.34 7.03
CA TYR A 157 0.86 -14.70 6.77
C TYR A 157 0.97 -14.31 5.30
N ILE A 158 1.00 -13.02 5.00
CA ILE A 158 1.09 -12.50 3.63
C ILE A 158 2.38 -11.70 3.51
N HIS A 159 3.30 -12.10 2.64
CA HIS A 159 4.59 -11.46 2.60
C HIS A 159 5.30 -11.47 1.24
N ASP A 160 6.33 -10.63 1.14
CA ASP A 160 7.30 -10.59 0.04
C ASP A 160 6.67 -10.42 -1.34
N LEU A 161 5.70 -9.51 -1.49
CA LEU A 161 5.04 -9.25 -2.78
C LEU A 161 5.02 -7.78 -3.15
N LYS A 162 4.89 -7.54 -4.45
CA LYS A 162 4.65 -6.22 -5.03
C LYS A 162 3.22 -6.14 -5.56
N LEU A 163 2.57 -4.99 -5.42
CA LEU A 163 1.21 -4.79 -5.89
C LEU A 163 1.07 -3.50 -6.71
N GLN A 164 0.40 -3.59 -7.86
CA GLN A 164 -0.10 -2.45 -8.60
C GLN A 164 -1.61 -2.59 -8.78
N ALA A 165 -2.38 -1.61 -8.30
CA ALA A 165 -3.84 -1.71 -8.31
C ALA A 165 -4.56 -0.38 -8.60
N ASP A 166 -5.73 -0.47 -9.22
CA ASP A 166 -6.70 0.61 -9.39
C ASP A 166 -8.08 0.13 -8.91
N MET A 167 -8.53 0.72 -7.79
CA MET A 167 -9.63 0.19 -6.99
C MET A 167 -10.68 1.26 -6.77
N THR A 168 -11.93 1.00 -7.13
CA THR A 168 -13.11 1.73 -6.67
C THR A 168 -13.90 0.84 -5.73
N ILE A 169 -13.78 1.04 -4.42
CA ILE A 169 -14.20 0.09 -3.38
C ILE A 169 -15.06 0.75 -2.30
N GLY A 170 -15.79 -0.08 -1.55
CA GLY A 170 -16.63 0.34 -0.43
C GLY A 170 -15.85 0.40 0.89
N ARG A 171 -16.55 0.10 1.99
CA ARG A 171 -15.98 0.16 3.35
C ARG A 171 -15.17 -1.08 3.71
N GLU A 172 -14.32 -0.98 4.73
CA GLU A 172 -13.51 -2.11 5.23
C GLU A 172 -12.69 -2.73 4.10
N SER A 173 -12.01 -1.87 3.33
CA SER A 173 -11.44 -2.23 2.03
C SER A 173 -10.05 -1.62 1.84
N GLY A 174 -9.20 -2.32 1.09
CA GLY A 174 -7.83 -1.90 0.75
C GLY A 174 -7.34 -2.71 -0.45
N ALA A 175 -6.29 -2.28 -1.15
CA ALA A 175 -5.90 -2.93 -2.40
C ALA A 175 -5.48 -4.41 -2.21
N LEU A 176 -4.74 -4.71 -1.14
CA LEU A 176 -4.27 -6.07 -0.86
C LEU A 176 -5.25 -6.84 0.04
N LEU A 177 -5.66 -6.23 1.16
CA LEU A 177 -6.47 -6.88 2.19
C LEU A 177 -7.65 -5.99 2.63
N GLY A 178 -8.84 -6.57 2.78
CA GLY A 178 -9.99 -5.84 3.29
C GLY A 178 -9.93 -5.68 4.82
N TYR A 179 -9.82 -6.81 5.52
CA TYR A 179 -9.75 -6.87 6.98
C TYR A 179 -8.75 -7.95 7.41
N ILE A 180 -7.94 -7.66 8.43
CA ILE A 180 -7.02 -8.64 9.01
C ILE A 180 -7.13 -8.73 10.54
N TRP A 181 -7.06 -9.95 11.07
CA TRP A 181 -7.05 -10.25 12.51
C TRP A 181 -5.99 -11.29 12.84
N LYS A 182 -5.16 -11.03 13.86
CA LYS A 182 -3.99 -11.88 14.24
C LYS A 182 -3.11 -12.30 13.06
N THR A 183 -3.01 -11.43 12.06
CA THR A 183 -2.36 -11.72 10.78
C THR A 183 -1.05 -10.95 10.67
N ARG A 184 -0.06 -11.54 10.00
CA ARG A 184 1.21 -10.89 9.69
C ARG A 184 1.23 -10.47 8.23
N VAL A 185 1.57 -9.21 7.98
CA VAL A 185 1.77 -8.64 6.64
C VAL A 185 3.17 -8.04 6.58
N GLU A 186 4.05 -8.58 5.75
CA GLU A 186 5.48 -8.25 5.78
C GLU A 186 6.07 -8.03 4.38
N ASN A 187 7.02 -7.10 4.24
CA ASN A 187 7.78 -6.90 3.00
C ASN A 187 6.89 -6.64 1.77
N ILE A 188 5.99 -5.67 1.89
CA ILE A 188 5.06 -5.30 0.84
C ILE A 188 5.50 -4.01 0.17
N ALA A 189 5.58 -4.02 -1.16
CA ALA A 189 5.71 -2.80 -1.93
C ALA A 189 4.45 -2.59 -2.77
N ALA A 190 3.84 -1.40 -2.77
CA ALA A 190 2.69 -1.16 -3.64
C ALA A 190 2.62 0.24 -4.25
N GLN A 191 2.07 0.29 -5.47
CA GLN A 191 1.64 1.49 -6.16
C GLN A 191 0.14 1.37 -6.47
N VAL A 192 -0.70 2.14 -5.77
CA VAL A 192 -2.15 1.95 -5.83
C VAL A 192 -2.92 3.25 -6.00
N THR A 193 -4.03 3.17 -6.73
CA THR A 193 -5.07 4.20 -6.74
C THR A 193 -6.31 3.60 -6.10
N VAL A 194 -6.85 4.27 -5.07
CA VAL A 194 -8.03 3.81 -4.35
C VAL A 194 -9.05 4.94 -4.26
N THR A 195 -10.24 4.71 -4.81
CA THR A 195 -11.40 5.59 -4.68
C THR A 195 -12.46 4.90 -3.84
N ALA A 196 -12.57 5.31 -2.58
CA ALA A 196 -13.65 4.91 -1.70
C ALA A 196 -14.91 5.71 -2.05
N SER A 197 -15.94 5.02 -2.52
CA SER A 197 -17.25 5.63 -2.81
C SER A 197 -18.34 4.66 -2.41
N GLY A 198 -19.54 5.15 -2.08
CA GLY A 198 -20.67 4.31 -1.68
C GLY A 198 -21.74 5.13 -0.98
N GLU A 199 -23.03 4.90 -1.26
CA GLU A 199 -24.11 5.57 -0.54
C GLU A 199 -24.57 4.70 0.64
N GLU A 200 -24.56 5.28 1.85
CA GLU A 200 -25.66 5.31 2.83
C GLU A 200 -25.14 5.52 4.27
N GLY A 201 -25.96 6.20 5.08
CA GLY A 201 -25.84 6.36 6.54
C GLY A 201 -24.91 7.49 7.01
N PRO A 202 -25.35 8.37 7.95
CA PRO A 202 -24.40 9.24 8.64
C PRO A 202 -23.45 8.37 9.48
N CYS A 203 -22.16 8.68 9.43
CA CYS A 203 -21.09 8.04 10.21
C CYS A 203 -21.18 8.42 11.71
N ASP A 204 -22.37 8.34 12.30
CA ASP A 204 -22.67 8.77 13.67
C ASP A 204 -22.47 7.62 14.68
N GLN A 205 -22.31 6.38 14.20
CA GLN A 205 -21.96 5.21 15.00
C GLN A 205 -20.51 4.82 14.68
N VAL A 206 -19.70 4.66 15.73
CA VAL A 206 -18.26 4.37 15.66
C VAL A 206 -17.97 3.04 14.93
N ASP A 207 -18.95 2.16 14.75
CA ASP A 207 -18.76 0.79 14.25
C ASP A 207 -19.17 0.54 12.77
N ASP A 208 -19.53 1.57 11.99
CA ASP A 208 -19.89 1.43 10.55
C ASP A 208 -19.26 2.52 9.66
N CYS A 209 -18.10 3.06 10.08
CA CYS A 209 -17.38 4.07 9.31
C CYS A 209 -16.67 3.43 8.10
N ARG A 210 -16.42 4.25 7.06
CA ARG A 210 -15.77 3.79 5.82
C ARG A 210 -14.25 3.65 5.99
N SER A 211 -13.79 2.71 6.81
CA SER A 211 -12.35 2.39 6.94
C SER A 211 -11.79 1.94 5.59
N VAL A 212 -11.01 2.82 4.95
CA VAL A 212 -10.36 2.50 3.67
C VAL A 212 -8.88 2.87 3.76
N GLY A 213 -8.05 1.86 3.53
CA GLY A 213 -6.62 2.04 3.38
C GLY A 213 -6.19 1.88 1.93
N GLY A 214 -5.06 2.49 1.55
CA GLY A 214 -4.43 2.17 0.27
C GLY A 214 -4.07 0.69 0.16
N LEU A 215 -3.54 0.09 1.23
CA LEU A 215 -3.14 -1.33 1.26
C LEU A 215 -4.14 -2.23 1.98
N ILE A 216 -4.56 -1.84 3.20
CA ILE A 216 -5.39 -2.66 4.08
C ILE A 216 -6.58 -1.84 4.59
N GLY A 217 -7.80 -2.36 4.56
CA GLY A 217 -8.93 -1.63 5.13
C GLY A 217 -8.84 -1.48 6.64
N ILE A 218 -8.85 -2.62 7.35
CA ILE A 218 -8.78 -2.69 8.81
C ILE A 218 -7.68 -3.67 9.24
N VAL A 219 -6.86 -3.24 10.19
CA VAL A 219 -5.87 -4.06 10.88
C VAL A 219 -6.25 -4.17 12.35
N ASP A 220 -6.60 -5.37 12.80
CA ASP A 220 -7.20 -5.60 14.12
C ASP A 220 -6.43 -6.63 14.95
N GLU A 221 -6.61 -6.54 16.27
CA GLU A 221 -6.16 -7.41 17.36
C GLU A 221 -4.97 -8.33 17.04
N GLY A 222 -3.79 -7.96 17.52
CA GLY A 222 -2.59 -8.79 17.45
C GLY A 222 -1.99 -8.91 16.04
N SER A 223 -2.57 -8.22 15.04
CA SER A 223 -1.98 -8.14 13.70
C SER A 223 -0.71 -7.29 13.68
N VAL A 224 0.21 -7.66 12.80
CA VAL A 224 1.49 -6.95 12.59
C VAL A 224 1.64 -6.61 11.12
N VAL A 225 1.84 -5.32 10.82
CA VAL A 225 2.17 -4.81 9.49
C VAL A 225 3.59 -4.27 9.52
N SER A 226 4.50 -4.84 8.74
CA SER A 226 5.88 -4.41 8.73
C SER A 226 6.54 -4.42 7.36
N GLY A 227 7.58 -3.61 7.16
CA GLY A 227 8.35 -3.63 5.93
C GLY A 227 7.54 -3.14 4.71
N VAL A 228 6.90 -1.98 4.84
CA VAL A 228 5.94 -1.49 3.84
C VAL A 228 6.49 -0.30 3.06
N PHE A 229 6.61 -0.43 1.74
CA PHE A 229 6.93 0.66 0.81
C PHE A 229 5.71 1.00 -0.05
N MET A 230 5.12 2.17 0.16
CA MET A 230 3.83 2.52 -0.45
C MET A 230 3.88 3.84 -1.21
N GLN A 231 3.33 3.81 -2.43
CA GLN A 231 2.88 4.99 -3.14
C GLN A 231 1.37 4.87 -3.39
N ALA A 232 0.55 5.76 -2.83
CA ALA A 232 -0.89 5.69 -3.03
C ALA A 232 -1.52 7.05 -3.36
N ASP A 233 -2.55 7.01 -4.21
CA ASP A 233 -3.55 8.06 -4.34
C ASP A 233 -4.87 7.53 -3.78
N VAL A 234 -5.29 8.05 -2.62
CA VAL A 234 -6.46 7.56 -1.88
C VAL A 234 -7.47 8.68 -1.71
N SER A 235 -8.67 8.48 -2.24
CA SER A 235 -9.79 9.40 -2.06
C SER A 235 -10.97 8.71 -1.38
N GLY A 236 -11.66 9.41 -0.48
CA GLY A 236 -12.81 8.87 0.24
C GLY A 236 -13.46 9.87 1.18
N ASP A 237 -14.35 9.41 2.06
CA ASP A 237 -15.10 10.31 2.97
C ASP A 237 -14.49 10.34 4.38
N THR A 238 -14.45 9.22 5.08
CA THR A 238 -14.04 9.14 6.50
C THR A 238 -13.05 7.99 6.69
N TRP A 239 -12.11 8.12 7.62
CA TRP A 239 -11.16 7.06 8.03
C TRP A 239 -10.32 6.56 6.85
N ILE A 240 -9.65 7.53 6.23
CA ILE A 240 -8.82 7.30 5.06
C ILE A 240 -7.35 7.27 5.50
N GLY A 241 -6.69 6.15 5.25
CA GLY A 241 -5.26 5.99 5.45
C GLY A 241 -4.53 5.62 4.18
N GLY A 242 -3.31 6.11 3.98
CA GLY A 242 -2.49 5.67 2.86
C GLY A 242 -2.08 4.20 2.96
N VAL A 243 -1.81 3.69 4.17
CA VAL A 243 -1.53 2.27 4.40
C VAL A 243 -2.78 1.54 4.89
N ALA A 244 -3.34 1.97 6.02
CA ALA A 244 -4.52 1.35 6.62
C ALA A 244 -5.63 2.35 6.96
N GLY A 245 -6.89 2.02 6.68
CA GLY A 245 -8.01 2.87 7.10
C GLY A 245 -8.11 2.94 8.63
N GLU A 246 -8.01 1.78 9.27
CA GLU A 246 -8.03 1.61 10.71
C GLU A 246 -6.93 0.67 11.24
N LEU A 247 -6.37 1.01 12.40
CA LEU A 247 -5.45 0.19 13.16
C LEU A 247 -5.94 0.08 14.62
N ALA A 248 -6.28 -1.13 15.07
CA ALA A 248 -6.79 -1.37 16.41
C ALA A 248 -6.03 -2.53 17.09
N GLU A 249 -5.49 -2.28 18.29
CA GLU A 249 -4.82 -3.31 19.10
C GLU A 249 -3.72 -4.07 18.33
N ALA A 250 -2.99 -3.32 17.47
CA ALA A 250 -2.08 -3.87 16.47
C ALA A 250 -0.75 -3.11 16.41
N THR A 251 0.18 -3.60 15.59
CA THR A 251 1.53 -3.03 15.45
C THR A 251 1.84 -2.71 13.99
N MET A 252 2.38 -1.52 13.74
CA MET A 252 2.84 -1.07 12.43
C MET A 252 4.28 -0.58 12.49
N THR A 253 5.18 -1.18 11.71
CA THR A 253 6.61 -0.87 11.78
C THR A 253 7.29 -0.80 10.41
N ASP A 254 8.39 -0.04 10.31
CA ASP A 254 9.21 0.02 9.09
C ASP A 254 8.40 0.39 7.83
N VAL A 255 7.77 1.57 7.89
CA VAL A 255 6.89 2.07 6.82
C VAL A 255 7.54 3.26 6.12
N VAL A 256 7.56 3.21 4.80
CA VAL A 256 7.92 4.34 3.92
C VAL A 256 6.74 4.60 2.99
N ALA A 257 6.09 5.74 3.15
CA ALA A 257 4.84 6.06 2.48
C ALA A 257 4.93 7.40 1.73
N ARG A 258 4.50 7.43 0.46
CA ARG A 258 4.20 8.67 -0.29
C ARG A 258 2.74 8.66 -0.71
N MET A 259 1.97 9.58 -0.17
CA MET A 259 0.52 9.53 -0.26
C MET A 259 -0.08 10.84 -0.76
N SER A 260 -0.92 10.75 -1.78
CA SER A 260 -1.92 11.76 -2.10
C SER A 260 -3.22 11.34 -1.43
N ILE A 261 -3.72 12.12 -0.46
CA ILE A 261 -4.95 11.76 0.27
C ILE A 261 -5.99 12.87 0.17
N GLN A 262 -7.22 12.49 -0.17
CA GLN A 262 -8.36 13.40 -0.22
C GLN A 262 -9.55 12.81 0.53
N GLY A 263 -10.13 13.58 1.43
CA GLY A 263 -11.36 13.17 2.09
C GLY A 263 -11.93 14.19 3.06
N GLU A 264 -12.80 13.76 3.96
CA GLU A 264 -13.49 14.64 4.90
C GLU A 264 -12.92 14.53 6.31
N THR A 265 -13.08 13.40 7.00
CA THR A 265 -12.67 13.29 8.41
C THR A 265 -11.78 12.09 8.72
N ARG A 266 -10.82 12.27 9.65
CA ARG A 266 -9.83 11.26 10.08
C ARG A 266 -8.99 10.76 8.91
N LEU A 267 -8.10 11.63 8.47
CA LEU A 267 -7.19 11.39 7.35
C LEU A 267 -5.76 11.31 7.87
N GLY A 268 -5.02 10.29 7.46
CA GLY A 268 -3.58 10.19 7.71
C GLY A 268 -2.84 9.56 6.53
N ALA A 269 -1.61 9.99 6.26
CA ALA A 269 -0.82 9.31 5.22
C ALA A 269 -0.54 7.86 5.57
N VAL A 270 -0.52 7.51 6.85
CA VAL A 270 -0.28 6.13 7.29
C VAL A 270 -1.60 5.49 7.70
N VAL A 271 -2.29 6.07 8.70
CA VAL A 271 -3.56 5.53 9.22
C VAL A 271 -4.63 6.60 9.38
N GLY A 272 -5.88 6.30 8.99
CA GLY A 272 -7.01 7.21 9.22
C GLY A 272 -7.40 7.29 10.71
N ASN A 273 -7.73 6.14 11.30
CA ASN A 273 -8.16 6.00 12.69
C ASN A 273 -7.33 4.93 13.44
N SER A 274 -6.79 5.25 14.60
CA SER A 274 -5.99 4.32 15.41
C SER A 274 -6.45 4.26 16.86
N ARG A 275 -6.37 3.06 17.44
CA ARG A 275 -6.63 2.82 18.86
C ARG A 275 -5.73 1.71 19.42
N ASP A 276 -5.21 1.91 20.63
CA ASP A 276 -4.48 0.90 21.41
C ASP A 276 -3.32 0.23 20.64
N SER A 277 -2.69 0.99 19.73
CA SER A 277 -1.73 0.46 18.75
C SER A 277 -0.31 1.01 18.91
N GLN A 278 0.64 0.33 18.27
CA GLN A 278 2.06 0.66 18.34
C GLN A 278 2.63 0.97 16.95
N TYR A 279 3.38 2.06 16.87
CA TYR A 279 4.03 2.54 15.66
C TYR A 279 5.52 2.70 15.91
N GLN A 280 6.35 2.17 15.01
CA GLN A 280 7.79 2.35 15.10
C GLN A 280 8.43 2.51 13.71
N ARG A 281 9.35 3.48 13.57
CA ARG A 281 10.12 3.68 12.32
C ARG A 281 9.21 3.97 11.11
N ILE A 282 8.64 5.16 11.12
CA ILE A 282 7.67 5.60 10.10
C ILE A 282 8.23 6.83 9.37
N MET A 283 8.39 6.71 8.06
CA MET A 283 8.68 7.80 7.14
C MET A 283 7.47 8.05 6.23
N ALA A 284 6.91 9.25 6.24
CA ALA A 284 5.76 9.58 5.40
C ALA A 284 5.90 10.92 4.68
N GLU A 285 5.61 10.93 3.39
CA GLU A 285 5.30 12.11 2.58
C GLU A 285 3.80 12.18 2.36
N VAL A 286 3.19 13.30 2.73
CA VAL A 286 1.76 13.54 2.57
C VAL A 286 1.47 14.71 1.65
N ASN A 287 0.61 14.52 0.67
CA ASN A 287 -0.08 15.61 -0.02
C ASN A 287 -1.57 15.43 0.26
N GLY A 288 -2.04 16.06 1.33
CA GLY A 288 -3.35 15.79 1.91
C GLY A 288 -4.28 16.98 1.86
N THR A 289 -5.54 16.74 1.50
CA THR A 289 -6.63 17.70 1.70
C THR A 289 -7.76 17.04 2.46
N GLY A 290 -8.13 17.61 3.60
CA GLY A 290 -9.21 17.11 4.45
C GLY A 290 -10.15 18.20 4.95
N VAL A 291 -11.10 17.81 5.82
CA VAL A 291 -11.96 18.74 6.54
C VAL A 291 -11.67 18.70 8.02
N ASP A 292 -11.56 17.53 8.67
CA ASP A 292 -11.42 17.45 10.13
C ASP A 292 -10.60 16.25 10.59
N LEU A 293 -9.90 16.39 11.72
CA LEU A 293 -9.01 15.35 12.26
C LEU A 293 -7.98 14.87 11.22
N VAL A 294 -7.27 15.81 10.60
CA VAL A 294 -6.30 15.55 9.52
C VAL A 294 -4.88 15.52 10.09
N GLY A 295 -4.18 14.39 9.99
CA GLY A 295 -2.80 14.24 10.46
C GLY A 295 -1.85 13.93 9.31
N GLY A 296 -0.59 14.34 9.44
CA GLY A 296 0.42 13.97 8.43
C GLY A 296 0.73 12.48 8.43
N ALA A 297 0.73 11.83 9.60
CA ALA A 297 0.84 10.38 9.72
C ALA A 297 -0.51 9.74 10.06
N VAL A 298 -1.16 10.19 11.15
CA VAL A 298 -2.40 9.56 11.64
C VAL A 298 -3.50 10.60 11.87
N GLY A 299 -4.70 10.36 11.33
CA GLY A 299 -5.84 11.27 11.49
C GLY A 299 -6.30 11.38 12.93
N ARG A 300 -6.75 10.27 13.53
CA ARG A 300 -7.10 10.18 14.95
C ARG A 300 -6.32 9.06 15.62
N SER A 301 -5.79 9.35 16.80
CA SER A 301 -5.07 8.43 17.66
C SER A 301 -5.68 8.38 19.06
N SER A 302 -5.78 7.18 19.63
CA SER A 302 -6.33 6.93 20.97
C SER A 302 -5.57 5.82 21.70
N ASN A 303 -4.81 6.19 22.72
CA ASN A 303 -3.95 5.27 23.47
C ASN A 303 -2.89 4.58 22.60
N ASP A 304 -2.35 5.29 21.61
CA ASP A 304 -1.31 4.77 20.73
C ASP A 304 0.09 5.19 21.19
N THR A 305 1.08 4.37 20.87
CA THR A 305 2.50 4.66 21.10
C THR A 305 3.22 4.84 19.77
N PHE A 306 3.87 5.98 19.60
CA PHE A 306 4.64 6.33 18.42
C PHE A 306 6.11 6.53 18.77
N GLU A 307 6.97 5.85 18.01
CA GLU A 307 8.41 5.94 18.15
C GLU A 307 9.08 6.10 16.79
N ASP A 308 9.94 7.11 16.66
CA ASP A 308 10.75 7.33 15.45
C ASP A 308 9.88 7.62 14.22
N LEU A 309 9.40 8.87 14.15
CA LEU A 309 8.56 9.38 13.06
C LEU A 309 9.27 10.52 12.31
N LEU A 310 9.33 10.43 10.99
CA LEU A 310 9.73 11.53 10.12
C LEU A 310 8.61 11.76 9.09
N VAL A 311 7.99 12.93 9.13
CA VAL A 311 6.87 13.25 8.24
C VAL A 311 7.16 14.55 7.52
N THR A 312 6.99 14.54 6.20
CA THR A 312 7.09 15.71 5.32
C THR A 312 5.86 15.81 4.43
N GLY A 313 5.75 16.89 3.66
CA GLY A 313 4.69 17.10 2.69
C GLY A 313 3.88 18.36 2.94
N GLU A 314 2.68 18.41 2.38
CA GLU A 314 1.74 19.51 2.51
C GLU A 314 0.36 19.01 2.94
N LEU A 315 -0.22 19.65 3.94
CA LEU A 315 -1.59 19.42 4.40
C LEU A 315 -2.44 20.68 4.28
N LYS A 316 -3.63 20.50 3.72
CA LYS A 316 -4.68 21.53 3.61
C LYS A 316 -5.96 21.04 4.27
N VAL A 317 -6.64 21.95 4.93
CA VAL A 317 -7.91 21.70 5.60
C VAL A 317 -8.94 22.71 5.12
N ASN A 318 -10.08 22.20 4.66
CA ASN A 318 -11.17 22.99 4.16
C ASN A 318 -12.26 23.15 5.22
N ARG A 319 -12.75 24.37 5.37
CA ARG A 319 -13.88 24.66 6.25
C ARG A 319 -15.18 24.15 5.63
N LYS A 320 -15.81 23.17 6.26
CA LYS A 320 -17.13 22.62 5.85
C LYS A 320 -18.20 22.76 6.92
N TYR A 321 -17.83 22.64 8.20
CA TYR A 321 -18.76 22.63 9.33
C TYR A 321 -18.54 23.83 10.27
N PRO A 322 -19.56 24.24 11.05
CA PRO A 322 -19.37 25.24 12.10
C PRO A 322 -18.52 24.66 13.24
N GLY A 323 -17.59 25.46 13.75
CA GLY A 323 -16.58 25.02 14.72
C GLY A 323 -15.18 25.09 14.13
N TYR A 324 -14.17 24.87 14.97
CA TYR A 324 -12.80 24.70 14.53
C TYR A 324 -12.65 23.30 13.94
N GLN A 325 -11.90 23.19 12.84
CA GLN A 325 -11.47 21.88 12.33
C GLN A 325 -10.05 21.61 12.81
N GLU A 326 -9.75 20.38 13.21
CA GLU A 326 -8.45 20.02 13.75
C GLU A 326 -7.51 19.43 12.67
N ALA A 327 -6.26 19.90 12.67
CA ALA A 327 -5.19 19.32 11.86
C ALA A 327 -3.84 19.38 12.56
N GLY A 328 -3.02 18.35 12.37
CA GLY A 328 -1.65 18.31 12.90
C GLY A 328 -0.64 17.85 11.87
N GLY A 329 0.57 18.42 11.92
CA GLY A 329 1.66 17.99 11.05
C GLY A 329 2.01 16.50 11.21
N LEU A 330 1.80 15.90 12.40
CA LEU A 330 1.95 14.47 12.62
C LEU A 330 0.60 13.78 12.89
N LEU A 331 -0.16 14.28 13.86
CA LEU A 331 -1.41 13.66 14.32
C LEU A 331 -2.58 14.65 14.24
N GLY A 332 -3.71 14.30 13.64
CA GLY A 332 -4.87 15.20 13.62
C GLY A 332 -5.46 15.42 15.02
N TYR A 333 -5.61 14.32 15.77
CA TYR A 333 -6.19 14.32 17.12
C TYR A 333 -5.58 13.20 17.96
N ALA A 334 -5.11 13.51 19.17
CA ALA A 334 -4.51 12.52 20.08
C ALA A 334 -5.05 12.67 21.52
N THR A 335 -5.53 11.57 22.11
CA THR A 335 -6.11 11.56 23.47
C THR A 335 -5.17 11.04 24.55
N GLU A 336 -4.69 9.81 24.38
CA GLU A 336 -3.89 9.07 25.35
C GLU A 336 -2.75 8.42 24.60
N GLY A 337 -1.63 8.17 25.29
CA GLY A 337 -0.51 7.44 24.74
C GLY A 337 0.80 8.23 24.76
N SER A 338 1.68 7.96 23.80
CA SER A 338 2.95 8.66 23.71
C SER A 338 3.44 8.87 22.29
N LEU A 339 4.09 10.00 22.06
CA LEU A 339 4.79 10.33 20.83
C LEU A 339 6.23 10.67 21.18
N SER A 340 7.18 9.92 20.64
CA SER A 340 8.60 10.11 20.94
C SER A 340 9.48 10.04 19.71
N ARG A 341 10.54 10.86 19.69
CA ARG A 341 11.53 10.96 18.61
C ARG A 341 10.86 11.21 17.27
N ALA A 342 10.26 12.38 17.11
CA ALA A 342 9.56 12.73 15.89
C ALA A 342 10.06 14.04 15.29
N ILE A 343 10.15 14.09 13.96
CA ILE A 343 10.49 15.27 13.19
C ILE A 343 9.35 15.53 12.18
N SER A 344 8.78 16.73 12.23
CA SER A 344 7.78 17.21 11.28
C SER A 344 8.36 18.30 10.37
N LEU A 345 8.40 18.02 9.07
CA LEU A 345 8.70 18.97 7.99
C LEU A 345 7.44 19.34 7.21
N VAL A 346 6.25 19.04 7.75
CA VAL A 346 4.98 19.24 7.06
C VAL A 346 4.66 20.72 6.92
N LYS A 347 4.41 21.13 5.68
CA LYS A 347 3.87 22.42 5.31
C LYS A 347 2.38 22.45 5.61
N LEU A 348 1.97 23.44 6.37
CA LEU A 348 0.57 23.63 6.76
C LEU A 348 0.07 24.95 6.23
N GLN A 349 -1.22 25.01 5.86
CA GLN A 349 -1.82 26.24 5.37
C GLN A 349 -1.74 27.37 6.41
N LYS A 350 -1.73 28.61 5.93
CA LYS A 350 -1.91 29.78 6.79
C LYS A 350 -3.35 29.82 7.30
N ASP A 351 -3.50 30.26 8.54
CA ASP A 351 -4.81 30.46 9.18
C ASP A 351 -4.91 31.89 9.74
N GLU A 352 -5.02 32.87 8.84
CA GLU A 352 -5.02 34.29 9.20
C GLU A 352 -6.30 34.70 9.95
N GLU A 353 -7.40 33.97 9.72
CA GLU A 353 -8.70 34.22 10.31
C GLU A 353 -8.96 33.41 11.59
N ASN A 354 -8.00 32.56 12.00
CA ASN A 354 -8.13 31.60 13.10
C ASN A 354 -9.43 30.78 12.97
N GLU A 355 -9.64 30.15 11.81
CA GLU A 355 -10.79 29.28 11.55
C GLU A 355 -10.51 27.82 11.92
N PHE A 356 -9.24 27.46 12.10
CA PHE A 356 -8.79 26.08 12.26
C PHE A 356 -8.01 25.91 13.56
N SER A 357 -7.97 24.68 14.08
CA SER A 357 -7.07 24.27 15.15
C SER A 357 -5.88 23.53 14.54
N LEU A 358 -4.96 24.29 13.95
CA LEU A 358 -3.77 23.75 13.30
C LEU A 358 -2.60 23.70 14.27
N GLY A 359 -2.14 22.49 14.62
CA GLY A 359 -0.89 22.29 15.34
C GLY A 359 0.24 21.87 14.40
N ALA A 360 1.45 22.34 14.64
CA ALA A 360 2.60 21.87 13.85
C ALA A 360 2.92 20.38 14.09
N VAL A 361 2.46 19.83 15.22
CA VAL A 361 2.64 18.43 15.61
C VAL A 361 1.27 17.75 15.71
N VAL A 362 0.36 18.27 16.53
CA VAL A 362 -0.96 17.66 16.80
C VAL A 362 -2.08 18.69 16.71
N GLY A 363 -3.19 18.38 16.04
CA GLY A 363 -4.35 19.28 15.99
C GLY A 363 -5.00 19.48 17.36
N TYR A 364 -5.32 18.39 18.06
CA TYR A 364 -5.81 18.40 19.45
C TYR A 364 -4.87 17.69 20.41
N CYS A 365 -4.35 18.42 21.40
CA CYS A 365 -3.52 17.88 22.46
C CYS A 365 -4.33 17.63 23.74
N SER A 366 -4.45 16.36 24.12
CA SER A 366 -4.94 15.92 25.42
C SER A 366 -3.83 15.87 26.47
N VAL A 367 -4.22 15.90 27.75
CA VAL A 367 -3.34 15.83 28.92
C VAL A 367 -2.67 14.47 29.11
N ASP A 368 -3.33 13.42 28.64
CA ASP A 368 -2.89 12.05 28.84
C ASP A 368 -1.90 11.60 27.74
N GLN A 369 -1.69 12.44 26.72
CA GLN A 369 -0.69 12.23 25.68
C GLN A 369 0.69 12.73 26.14
N LYS A 370 1.69 11.85 26.08
CA LYS A 370 3.08 12.16 26.44
C LYS A 370 3.90 12.49 25.22
N TYR A 371 4.80 13.48 25.33
CA TYR A 371 5.67 13.92 24.24
C TYR A 371 7.12 13.92 24.68
N ALA A 372 8.01 13.39 23.85
CA ALA A 372 9.45 13.38 24.12
C ALA A 372 10.27 13.54 22.84
N ALA A 373 11.18 14.51 22.81
CA ALA A 373 12.08 14.75 21.67
C ALA A 373 11.32 14.95 20.34
N ILE A 374 10.45 15.97 20.33
CA ILE A 374 9.61 16.33 19.18
C ILE A 374 10.13 17.64 18.59
N TYR A 375 10.39 17.62 17.28
CA TYR A 375 10.98 18.73 16.53
C TYR A 375 10.13 19.03 15.29
N TRP A 376 9.98 20.30 14.95
CA TRP A 376 9.37 20.69 13.67
C TRP A 376 9.94 22.00 13.12
N ALA A 377 9.83 22.13 11.80
CA ALA A 377 10.17 23.35 11.07
C ALA A 377 9.02 24.38 11.19
N ARG A 378 9.20 25.41 12.02
CA ARG A 378 8.17 26.43 12.30
C ARG A 378 7.86 27.31 11.10
N ASP A 379 8.83 27.50 10.21
CA ASP A 379 8.71 28.26 8.97
C ASP A 379 7.96 27.48 7.88
N LEU A 380 8.06 26.15 7.86
CA LEU A 380 7.23 25.27 7.02
C LEU A 380 5.80 25.16 7.58
N ALA A 381 5.67 24.89 8.88
CA ALA A 381 4.37 24.82 9.53
C ALA A 381 3.68 26.20 9.60
N GLY A 382 4.43 27.29 9.50
CA GLY A 382 3.95 28.67 9.66
C GLY A 382 3.56 29.03 11.09
N ARG A 383 4.03 28.28 12.10
CA ARG A 383 3.67 28.47 13.52
C ARG A 383 4.64 27.83 14.52
N THR A 384 4.62 28.37 15.74
CA THR A 384 5.43 27.92 16.89
C THR A 384 4.67 27.02 17.86
N GLU A 385 3.37 26.85 17.63
CA GLU A 385 2.51 26.01 18.46
C GLU A 385 2.49 24.59 17.89
N GLY A 386 3.01 23.62 18.63
CA GLY A 386 2.91 22.21 18.22
C GLY A 386 1.49 21.67 18.34
N CYS A 387 0.67 22.23 19.25
CA CYS A 387 -0.73 21.88 19.44
C CYS A 387 -1.65 22.98 18.88
N GLY A 388 -2.65 22.61 18.07
CA GLY A 388 -3.68 23.55 17.59
C GLY A 388 -4.66 23.96 18.69
N TYR A 389 -5.29 22.96 19.31
CA TYR A 389 -6.12 23.10 20.51
C TYR A 389 -5.53 22.26 21.65
N LYS A 390 -5.73 22.72 22.89
CA LYS A 390 -5.21 22.07 24.09
C LYS A 390 -6.32 21.88 25.12
N SER A 391 -6.40 20.71 25.74
CA SER A 391 -7.34 20.47 26.85
C SER A 391 -6.89 21.10 28.17
N THR A 392 -5.62 21.53 28.28
CA THR A 392 -5.07 22.27 29.43
C THR A 392 -4.03 23.32 29.03
N TYR A 393 -3.54 24.07 30.03
CA TYR A 393 -2.55 25.12 29.88
C TYR A 393 -1.08 24.64 29.93
N GLU A 394 -0.83 23.34 30.14
CA GLU A 394 0.55 22.82 30.16
C GLU A 394 1.03 22.53 28.74
N GLU A 395 2.14 23.17 28.36
CA GLU A 395 2.80 22.95 27.08
C GLU A 395 3.62 21.66 27.16
N PRO A 396 3.40 20.68 26.25
CA PRO A 396 4.31 19.56 26.15
C PRO A 396 5.71 20.03 25.78
N ALA A 397 6.75 19.31 26.23
CA ALA A 397 8.15 19.64 25.94
C ALA A 397 8.42 19.50 24.44
N GLN A 398 8.22 20.60 23.72
CA GLN A 398 8.18 20.70 22.27
C GLN A 398 9.21 21.74 21.84
N GLN A 399 10.08 21.41 20.88
CA GLN A 399 11.10 22.33 20.39
C GLN A 399 10.86 22.66 18.92
N HIS A 400 10.73 23.95 18.63
CA HIS A 400 10.50 24.45 17.28
C HIS A 400 11.72 25.19 16.75
N PHE A 401 12.00 25.01 15.46
CA PHE A 401 13.18 25.57 14.82
C PHE A 401 12.84 26.02 13.40
N ASP A 402 13.61 26.93 12.81
CA ASP A 402 13.48 27.15 11.36
C ASP A 402 14.10 25.95 10.63
N LEU A 403 13.67 25.68 9.40
CA LEU A 403 14.20 24.57 8.60
C LEU A 403 15.73 24.58 8.53
N VAL A 404 16.34 25.76 8.41
CA VAL A 404 17.80 25.92 8.38
C VAL A 404 18.49 25.44 9.66
N ASP A 405 17.83 25.55 10.81
CA ASP A 405 18.37 25.07 12.10
C ASP A 405 18.27 23.54 12.18
N ILE A 406 17.21 22.94 11.62
CA ILE A 406 17.05 21.48 11.47
C ILE A 406 18.12 20.92 10.52
N GLN A 407 18.31 21.56 9.36
CA GLN A 407 19.29 21.17 8.34
C GLN A 407 20.75 21.33 8.79
N CYS A 408 21.02 22.23 9.73
CA CYS A 408 22.37 22.46 10.24
C CYS A 408 22.95 21.23 10.97
N ALA A 409 22.11 20.31 11.45
CA ALA A 409 22.53 19.18 12.26
C ALA A 409 23.20 18.06 11.43
N THR A 410 24.53 18.07 11.39
CA THR A 410 25.33 17.00 10.75
C THR A 410 25.59 15.77 11.63
N SER A 411 25.11 15.78 12.89
CA SER A 411 25.14 14.63 13.80
C SER A 411 24.17 14.85 14.97
N ALA A 412 23.84 13.78 15.69
CA ALA A 412 22.96 13.82 16.87
C ALA A 412 23.43 14.78 17.98
N THR A 413 24.75 15.00 18.10
CA THR A 413 25.34 15.85 19.15
C THR A 413 25.57 17.29 18.70
N ASN A 414 25.41 17.60 17.41
CA ASN A 414 25.57 18.97 16.92
C ASN A 414 24.54 19.90 17.58
N ARG A 415 24.90 21.17 17.78
CA ARG A 415 24.03 22.17 18.41
C ARG A 415 23.76 23.29 17.42
N CYS A 416 22.55 23.32 16.86
CA CYS A 416 22.14 24.28 15.85
C CYS A 416 21.10 25.23 16.44
N ASN A 417 21.53 26.41 16.88
CA ASN A 417 20.64 27.38 17.55
C ASN A 417 19.88 26.79 18.77
N GLY A 418 20.52 25.86 19.49
CA GLY A 418 19.92 25.15 20.63
C GLY A 418 19.24 23.82 20.29
N LEU A 419 19.00 23.53 19.01
CA LEU A 419 18.54 22.21 18.54
C LEU A 419 19.59 21.14 18.83
N SER A 420 19.12 19.98 19.30
CA SER A 420 19.93 18.81 19.65
C SER A 420 19.10 17.54 19.45
N TYR A 421 19.61 16.59 18.66
CA TYR A 421 19.01 15.27 18.46
C TYR A 421 19.66 14.20 19.35
N GLU A 422 20.02 14.57 20.58
CA GLU A 422 20.71 13.68 21.51
C GLU A 422 19.94 12.36 21.70
N GLY A 423 20.65 11.24 21.52
CA GLY A 423 20.09 9.88 21.60
C GLY A 423 19.61 9.31 20.27
N PHE A 424 19.44 10.11 19.21
CA PHE A 424 18.97 9.61 17.90
C PHE A 424 20.02 8.71 17.22
N ASP A 425 21.31 8.92 17.49
CA ASP A 425 22.42 8.11 17.00
C ASP A 425 22.53 6.72 17.66
N GLN A 426 21.76 6.47 18.72
CA GLN A 426 21.71 5.20 19.45
C GLN A 426 20.55 4.31 19.01
N ILE A 427 19.64 4.83 18.18
CA ILE A 427 18.48 4.09 17.68
C ILE A 427 18.89 3.31 16.45
N ASN A 428 18.56 2.03 16.42
CA ASN A 428 18.83 1.16 15.29
C ASN A 428 17.54 0.81 14.55
N ASN A 429 17.66 0.57 13.25
CA ASN A 429 16.63 -0.04 12.43
C ASN A 429 16.55 -1.56 12.64
N ALA A 430 15.64 -2.24 11.93
CA ALA A 430 15.45 -3.69 12.02
C ALA A 430 16.73 -4.50 11.69
N GLU A 431 17.62 -3.98 10.85
CA GLU A 431 18.91 -4.62 10.50
C GLU A 431 20.06 -4.29 11.47
N GLY A 432 19.78 -3.61 12.58
CA GLY A 432 20.78 -3.25 13.58
C GLY A 432 21.73 -2.11 13.16
N LYS A 433 21.40 -1.36 12.10
CA LYS A 433 22.13 -0.16 11.66
C LYS A 433 21.51 1.08 12.28
N THR A 434 22.30 2.13 12.49
CA THR A 434 21.78 3.41 12.99
C THR A 434 20.65 3.91 12.10
N LEU A 435 19.50 4.18 12.70
CA LEU A 435 18.27 4.58 12.01
C LEU A 435 18.40 5.99 11.45
N TRP A 436 18.65 6.96 12.32
CA TRP A 436 18.66 8.37 11.97
C TRP A 436 19.95 8.74 11.24
N GLN A 437 19.78 9.24 10.01
CA GLN A 437 20.88 9.61 9.12
C GLN A 437 20.94 11.13 9.01
N PHE A 438 22.06 11.71 9.44
CA PHE A 438 22.30 13.14 9.35
C PHE A 438 23.11 13.44 8.08
N GLY A 439 22.62 14.39 7.28
CA GLY A 439 23.28 14.81 6.04
C GLY A 439 24.37 15.87 6.27
N SER A 440 24.55 16.71 5.26
CA SER A 440 25.32 17.96 5.35
C SER A 440 24.56 19.03 6.15
N ASN A 441 25.19 20.20 6.34
CA ASN A 441 24.60 21.31 7.09
C ASN A 441 23.50 22.08 6.34
N THR A 442 23.03 21.55 5.22
CA THR A 442 21.93 22.06 4.39
C THR A 442 20.89 20.98 4.09
N GLU A 443 20.98 19.81 4.73
CA GLU A 443 20.12 18.66 4.46
C GLU A 443 19.43 18.23 5.76
N ALA A 444 18.10 18.16 5.76
CA ALA A 444 17.36 17.70 6.91
C ALA A 444 17.65 16.21 7.19
N PRO A 445 17.51 15.76 8.45
CA PRO A 445 17.73 14.35 8.79
C PRO A 445 16.80 13.41 8.01
N GLY A 446 17.32 12.23 7.68
CA GLY A 446 16.58 11.12 7.10
C GLY A 446 16.55 9.88 7.99
N MET A 447 15.87 8.84 7.51
CA MET A 447 15.84 7.53 8.15
C MET A 447 16.35 6.43 7.20
N LEU A 448 17.21 5.55 7.72
CA LEU A 448 17.63 4.32 7.03
C LEU A 448 16.60 3.21 7.27
N LEU A 449 15.69 3.03 6.31
CA LEU A 449 14.62 2.03 6.32
C LEU A 449 14.59 1.25 5.02
N LEU A 450 14.26 -0.04 5.08
CA LEU A 450 14.13 -0.91 3.90
C LEU A 450 15.37 -0.87 2.99
N GLY A 451 16.56 -0.86 3.61
CA GLY A 451 17.84 -0.84 2.90
C GLY A 451 18.30 0.53 2.36
N ARG A 452 17.50 1.60 2.52
CA ARG A 452 17.78 2.92 1.95
C ARG A 452 17.53 4.08 2.92
N THR A 453 18.26 5.18 2.73
CA THR A 453 17.99 6.44 3.44
C THR A 453 16.89 7.22 2.73
N TRP A 454 15.81 7.51 3.45
CA TRP A 454 14.68 8.33 3.02
C TRP A 454 14.70 9.68 3.74
N ALA A 455 14.60 10.77 2.98
CA ALA A 455 14.63 12.13 3.51
C ALA A 455 13.96 13.09 2.52
N ASP A 456 13.40 14.17 3.04
CA ASP A 456 13.17 15.41 2.32
C ASP A 456 14.26 16.39 2.80
N ARG A 457 15.37 16.44 2.07
CA ARG A 457 16.58 17.11 2.58
C ARG A 457 16.43 18.63 2.53
N ASP A 458 15.79 19.16 1.50
CA ASP A 458 15.64 20.59 1.29
C ASP A 458 14.34 21.17 1.89
N GLY A 459 13.48 20.32 2.44
CA GLY A 459 12.21 20.71 3.08
C GLY A 459 11.17 21.17 2.06
N ASP A 460 11.27 20.71 0.81
CA ASP A 460 10.35 21.10 -0.26
C ASP A 460 9.00 20.36 -0.20
N GLY A 461 8.84 19.41 0.72
CA GLY A 461 7.64 18.61 0.90
C GLY A 461 7.67 17.32 0.09
N HIS A 462 8.77 16.97 -0.57
CA HIS A 462 8.92 15.74 -1.31
C HIS A 462 10.11 14.92 -0.81
N ILE A 463 9.91 13.60 -0.68
CA ILE A 463 11.02 12.68 -0.45
C ILE A 463 11.91 12.66 -1.68
N ASP A 464 13.21 12.90 -1.44
CA ASP A 464 14.23 12.89 -2.47
C ASP A 464 14.43 11.50 -3.06
N ASP A 465 14.84 11.46 -4.33
CA ASP A 465 15.31 10.27 -5.03
C ASP A 465 14.32 9.08 -5.03
N TRP A 466 13.01 9.33 -4.91
CA TRP A 466 11.99 8.28 -4.93
C TRP A 466 12.10 7.39 -6.18
N PRO A 467 12.10 6.06 -6.04
CA PRO A 467 12.35 5.16 -7.16
C PRO A 467 11.18 5.13 -8.16
N THR A 468 11.48 4.86 -9.43
CA THR A 468 10.45 4.60 -10.44
C THR A 468 9.87 3.20 -10.25
N TRP A 469 8.55 3.08 -10.28
CA TRP A 469 7.84 1.80 -10.30
C TRP A 469 7.80 1.22 -11.73
N PRO A 470 7.97 -0.10 -11.95
CA PRO A 470 8.43 -1.14 -11.02
C PRO A 470 9.95 -1.05 -10.82
N SER A 471 10.43 -1.11 -9.58
CA SER A 471 11.87 -1.17 -9.34
C SER A 471 12.43 -2.52 -9.77
N GLU A 472 13.09 -2.56 -10.92
CA GLU A 472 14.03 -3.64 -11.22
C GLU A 472 15.20 -3.56 -10.22
N GLY A 473 15.39 -4.58 -9.39
CA GLY A 473 16.68 -4.83 -8.72
C GLY A 473 16.82 -4.60 -7.21
N GLU A 474 15.77 -4.26 -6.46
CA GLU A 474 15.81 -4.37 -4.99
C GLU A 474 15.10 -5.67 -4.57
N GLN A 475 15.91 -6.73 -4.46
CA GLN A 475 15.56 -7.93 -3.70
C GLN A 475 15.99 -7.74 -2.24
N PRO A 476 15.22 -8.19 -1.23
CA PRO A 476 15.81 -8.60 0.03
C PRO A 476 16.75 -9.80 -0.27
N GLY A 477 18.01 -9.70 0.13
CA GLY A 477 19.05 -10.63 -0.29
C GLY A 477 18.77 -12.08 0.11
N ALA A 478 18.57 -12.95 -0.88
CA ALA A 478 18.67 -14.40 -0.74
C ALA A 478 20.07 -14.86 -1.20
N GLU A 479 20.82 -15.42 -0.25
CA GLU A 479 22.10 -16.06 -0.48
C GLU A 479 21.88 -17.28 -1.39
N LYS A 480 22.33 -17.23 -2.65
CA LYS A 480 22.32 -18.42 -3.52
C LYS A 480 23.29 -19.46 -2.97
N PRO A 481 22.91 -20.76 -2.86
CA PRO A 481 23.84 -21.80 -2.48
C PRO A 481 25.00 -21.87 -3.48
N GLY A 482 26.22 -21.82 -2.95
CA GLY A 482 27.44 -21.92 -3.74
C GLY A 482 27.46 -23.21 -4.55
N THR A 483 27.56 -23.09 -5.87
CA THR A 483 28.01 -24.18 -6.71
C THR A 483 29.53 -24.07 -6.84
N ASP A 484 30.22 -24.96 -6.14
CA ASP A 484 31.62 -25.25 -6.38
C ASP A 484 31.83 -25.58 -7.86
N ASN A 485 32.82 -24.94 -8.50
CA ASN A 485 33.44 -25.52 -9.68
C ASN A 485 34.92 -25.08 -9.77
N PRO A 486 35.88 -26.02 -9.67
CA PRO A 486 37.27 -25.74 -10.01
C PRO A 486 37.47 -26.00 -11.51
N GLY A 487 37.94 -25.01 -12.27
CA GLY A 487 38.17 -25.26 -13.70
C GLY A 487 38.62 -24.08 -14.53
N ASN A 488 39.84 -23.62 -14.29
CA ASN A 488 40.58 -22.69 -15.14
C ASN A 488 40.94 -23.35 -16.49
N SER A 489 40.66 -22.70 -17.64
CA SER A 489 41.64 -22.51 -18.74
C SER A 489 41.06 -21.81 -19.99
N SER A 490 41.52 -20.57 -20.21
CA SER A 490 42.09 -20.00 -21.45
C SER A 490 41.51 -20.29 -22.86
N GLY A 491 41.29 -19.20 -23.63
CA GLY A 491 42.10 -18.94 -24.82
C GLY A 491 41.41 -18.52 -26.13
N GLY A 492 41.65 -17.25 -26.54
CA GLY A 492 41.74 -16.74 -27.94
C GLY A 492 40.42 -16.63 -28.73
N GLY A 493 40.13 -15.59 -29.52
CA GLY A 493 40.96 -14.59 -30.16
C GLY A 493 40.74 -14.61 -31.68
N SER A 494 40.36 -13.44 -32.24
CA SER A 494 40.51 -12.98 -33.64
C SER A 494 39.41 -13.25 -34.72
N ALA A 495 38.75 -12.14 -35.09
CA ALA A 495 38.77 -11.45 -36.40
C ALA A 495 38.19 -12.09 -37.69
N GLY A 496 37.37 -11.28 -38.38
CA GLY A 496 37.56 -10.99 -39.81
C GLY A 496 36.35 -11.11 -40.74
N LEU A 497 35.88 -9.96 -41.25
CA LEU A 497 35.58 -9.61 -42.67
C LEU A 497 34.99 -10.73 -43.57
N GLY A 498 33.90 -10.59 -44.33
CA GLY A 498 33.15 -9.46 -44.87
C GLY A 498 32.51 -9.89 -46.21
N VAL A 499 31.73 -8.99 -46.81
CA VAL A 499 31.45 -8.84 -48.27
C VAL A 499 30.20 -9.49 -48.89
N LEU A 500 29.25 -8.60 -49.26
CA LEU A 500 28.46 -8.44 -50.53
C LEU A 500 27.78 -9.67 -51.19
N ALA A 501 26.64 -9.59 -51.91
CA ALA A 501 25.67 -8.54 -52.27
C ALA A 501 24.60 -9.14 -53.23
N LEU A 502 23.61 -8.29 -53.57
CA LEU A 502 22.70 -8.32 -54.74
C LEU A 502 21.54 -9.33 -54.69
N GLY A 503 20.29 -8.98 -54.99
CA GLY A 503 19.71 -7.78 -55.60
C GLY A 503 18.51 -8.17 -56.48
N LEU A 504 17.68 -7.17 -56.83
CA LEU A 504 16.56 -7.17 -57.81
C LEU A 504 15.21 -7.75 -57.33
N VAL A 505 14.01 -7.19 -57.57
CA VAL A 505 13.51 -6.15 -58.51
C VAL A 505 12.15 -5.59 -58.02
N MET A 506 11.94 -4.28 -58.20
CA MET A 506 10.62 -3.62 -58.19
C MET A 506 9.88 -3.83 -59.52
N LEU A 507 8.54 -3.96 -59.52
CA LEU A 507 7.66 -3.27 -60.50
C LEU A 507 6.15 -3.43 -60.19
N LEU A 508 5.56 -2.33 -59.71
CA LEU A 508 4.29 -1.67 -60.12
C LEU A 508 3.12 -2.47 -60.75
N ARG A 509 1.91 -2.31 -60.16
CA ARG A 509 0.69 -1.66 -60.75
C ARG A 509 -0.54 -1.95 -59.85
N ARG A 510 -1.16 -0.95 -59.22
CA ARG A 510 -2.24 -0.03 -59.67
C ARG A 510 -3.68 -0.62 -59.67
N ARG A 511 -4.48 -0.06 -58.75
CA ARG A 511 -5.87 0.45 -58.85
C ARG A 511 -7.08 -0.50 -59.02
N GLN A 512 -8.01 -0.27 -58.08
CA GLN A 512 -9.46 -0.11 -58.20
C GLN A 512 -10.32 -1.36 -58.49
N GLY A 513 -11.01 -1.78 -57.42
CA GLY A 513 -12.41 -2.17 -57.39
C GLY A 513 -13.00 -1.57 -56.12
#